data_AF-A0AAW7AAB8-F1
#
_entry.id   AF-A0AAW7AAB8-F1
#
_cell.length_a   1.000
_cell.length_b   1.000
_cell.length_c   1.000
_cell.angle_alpha   90.00
_cell.angle_beta   90.00
_cell.angle_gamma   90.00
#
_symmetry.space_group_name_H-M   'P 1'
#
loop_
_entity.id
_entity.type
_entity.pdbx_description
1 polymer ?
#
loop_
_entity_poly.entity_id
_entity_poly.type
_entity_poly.pdbx_seq_one_letter_code
_entity_poly.pdbx_strand_id
1 'polypeptide(L)'
;MSSIEFKKTDKSLTIIEDDSIVVEVVERSATTEELEFYSEDIDQRLLPKILSCEVDDIPKGLHFYNEYVCESFQLVDFIEVKRHVDFLEVEFAVTFRWENWDNPILVGDFLELYASEIKALGLESKAIDQLQDGWAAVNVVIHISAGSIQNQIDAMIDKCQMAYETLLIKISKEKAQDSIVKIFEFPKGYEVVCAQYLMWFGELLNSLDIQADVTTECRAGETSLIIEPKVAELFSDIEKLLYQYLSLPYSELLPADFISMTALERSNYQILVNQVENYKLQIQMKESVIELKNATISHLNGELSNKTNELLLLKSLKNDEVEILEGAVSVGEFKWGALKVNVGKLLRFLK
;
A
#
# COMPACT_ATOMS: atom_id res chain seq x y z
N MET A 1 17.94 28.20 28.18
CA MET A 1 18.70 26.96 27.91
C MET A 1 19.95 27.02 28.77
N SER A 2 20.28 25.94 29.47
CA SER A 2 21.55 25.84 30.19
C SER A 2 22.69 25.92 29.18
N SER A 3 23.63 26.84 29.40
CA SER A 3 24.76 27.09 28.51
C SER A 3 25.92 26.16 28.87
N ILE A 4 26.56 25.60 27.84
CA ILE A 4 27.80 24.85 28.01
C ILE A 4 29.01 25.77 27.81
N GLU A 5 30.08 25.51 28.55
CA GLU A 5 31.37 26.18 28.40
C GLU A 5 32.46 25.13 28.16
N PHE A 6 33.38 25.43 27.23
CA PHE A 6 34.55 24.62 26.96
C PHE A 6 35.79 25.23 27.59
N LYS A 7 36.50 24.44 28.40
CA LYS A 7 37.77 24.85 28.99
C LYS A 7 38.88 23.93 28.54
N LYS A 8 39.75 24.43 27.65
CA LYS A 8 40.94 23.71 27.18
C LYS A 8 42.16 24.09 28.02
N THR A 9 42.92 23.09 28.43
CA THR A 9 44.27 23.21 28.99
C THR A 9 45.26 22.49 28.09
N ASP A 10 46.55 22.56 28.42
CA ASP A 10 47.61 21.83 27.69
C ASP A 10 47.49 20.31 27.79
N LYS A 11 46.60 19.76 28.64
CA LYS A 11 46.51 18.31 28.90
C LYS A 11 45.10 17.75 28.92
N SER A 12 44.08 18.61 28.92
CA SER A 12 42.70 18.19 28.98
C SER A 12 41.75 19.21 28.39
N LEU A 13 40.60 18.72 27.94
CA LEU A 13 39.46 19.51 27.56
C LEU A 13 38.30 19.18 28.49
N THR A 14 37.72 20.19 29.13
CA THR A 14 36.60 20.04 30.04
C THR A 14 35.36 20.70 29.46
N ILE A 15 34.23 19.99 29.51
CA ILE A 15 32.90 20.53 29.19
C ILE A 15 32.21 20.81 30.53
N ILE A 16 31.78 22.06 30.71
CA ILE A 16 31.15 22.57 31.92
C ILE A 16 29.71 22.96 31.61
N GLU A 17 28.79 22.55 32.46
CA GLU A 17 27.36 22.88 32.36
C GLU A 17 26.89 23.35 33.74
N ASP A 18 26.29 24.54 33.82
CA ASP A 18 25.81 25.13 35.07
C ASP A 18 26.85 25.06 36.23
N ASP A 19 28.08 25.51 35.94
CA ASP A 19 29.26 25.49 36.83
C ASP A 19 29.74 24.09 37.28
N SER A 20 29.21 23.02 36.70
CA SER A 20 29.58 21.64 37.00
C SER A 20 30.32 21.00 35.82
N ILE A 21 31.42 20.30 36.11
CA ILE A 21 32.13 19.52 35.09
C ILE A 21 31.26 18.31 34.73
N VAL A 22 30.87 18.21 33.46
CA VAL A 22 30.07 17.09 32.95
C VAL A 22 30.91 16.08 32.19
N VAL A 23 31.94 16.53 31.48
CA VAL A 23 32.89 15.67 30.75
C VAL A 23 34.29 16.24 30.91
N GLU A 24 35.26 15.37 31.18
CA GLU A 24 36.69 15.72 31.15
C GLU A 24 37.41 14.74 30.23
N VAL A 25 38.00 15.27 29.16
CA VAL A 25 38.73 14.51 28.15
C VAL A 25 40.22 14.79 28.31
N VAL A 26 41.00 13.77 28.63
CA VAL A 26 42.47 13.89 28.70
C VAL A 26 43.04 13.84 27.28
N GLU A 27 44.01 14.71 27.00
CA GLU A 27 44.72 14.73 25.72
C GLU A 27 45.37 13.37 25.42
N ARG A 28 45.22 12.91 24.19
CA ARG A 28 45.84 11.69 23.66
C ARG A 28 46.59 12.01 22.37
N SER A 29 47.49 11.12 21.97
CA SER A 29 48.12 11.22 20.65
C SER A 29 47.08 11.00 19.56
N ALA A 30 46.87 12.00 18.71
CA ALA A 30 45.97 11.90 17.57
C ALA A 30 46.40 10.75 16.64
N THR A 31 45.41 10.04 16.10
CA THR A 31 45.58 8.96 15.12
C THR A 31 45.05 9.40 13.76
N THR A 32 44.98 8.48 12.79
CA THR A 32 44.31 8.76 11.51
C THR A 32 42.79 8.89 11.64
N GLU A 33 42.21 8.36 12.71
CA GLU A 33 40.75 8.29 12.91
C GLU A 33 40.29 9.18 14.07
N GLU A 34 41.16 9.40 15.08
CA GLU A 34 40.83 10.13 16.30
C GLU A 34 41.66 11.39 16.49
N LEU A 35 41.02 12.49 16.91
CA LEU A 35 41.70 13.72 17.33
C LEU A 35 42.16 13.67 18.79
N GLU A 36 42.95 14.68 19.17
CA GLU A 36 43.61 14.82 20.48
C GLU A 36 42.68 14.69 21.69
N PHE A 37 41.42 15.12 21.55
CA PHE A 37 40.38 15.07 22.58
C PHE A 37 39.19 14.23 22.13
N TYR A 38 39.44 12.96 21.81
CA TYR A 38 38.39 11.98 21.54
C TYR A 38 37.66 11.55 22.83
N SER A 39 36.33 11.53 22.80
CA SER A 39 35.49 11.08 23.92
C SER A 39 34.21 10.39 23.47
N GLU A 40 33.88 9.29 24.16
CA GLU A 40 32.61 8.56 24.08
C GLU A 40 31.63 8.98 25.20
N ASP A 41 32.08 9.86 26.11
CA ASP A 41 31.31 10.27 27.29
C ASP A 41 30.34 11.44 27.00
N ILE A 42 30.34 11.95 25.77
CA ILE A 42 29.38 12.96 25.31
C ILE A 42 28.06 12.23 25.06
N ASP A 43 27.11 12.38 25.98
CA ASP A 43 25.80 11.71 25.92
C ASP A 43 24.76 12.47 25.06
N GLN A 44 23.58 11.84 24.87
CA GLN A 44 22.45 12.41 24.13
C GLN A 44 21.88 13.70 24.74
N ARG A 45 22.16 13.98 26.02
CA ARG A 45 21.70 15.20 26.70
C ARG A 45 22.64 16.37 26.41
N LEU A 46 23.93 16.10 26.24
CA LEU A 46 24.95 17.09 25.95
C LEU A 46 25.05 17.42 24.46
N LEU A 47 24.84 16.42 23.59
CA LEU A 47 24.94 16.57 22.13
C LEU A 47 24.15 17.78 21.58
N PRO A 48 22.84 17.96 21.85
CA PRO A 48 22.09 19.12 21.31
C PRO A 48 22.66 20.47 21.78
N LYS A 49 23.29 20.51 22.96
CA LYS A 49 23.90 21.74 23.49
C LYS A 49 25.17 22.07 22.74
N ILE A 50 25.99 21.06 22.43
CA ILE A 50 27.19 21.22 21.61
C ILE A 50 26.82 21.68 20.20
N LEU A 51 25.81 21.07 19.58
CA LEU A 51 25.36 21.46 18.23
C LEU A 51 24.70 22.85 18.19
N SER A 52 24.21 23.36 19.34
CA SER A 52 23.67 24.72 19.43
C SER A 52 24.73 25.83 19.47
N CYS A 53 26.01 25.49 19.61
CA CYS A 53 27.12 26.44 19.61
C CYS A 53 27.46 26.93 18.19
N GLU A 54 28.23 28.03 18.13
CA GLU A 54 28.92 28.44 16.91
C GLU A 54 30.21 27.62 16.75
N VAL A 55 30.69 27.44 15.51
CA VAL A 55 31.93 26.68 15.24
C VAL A 55 33.15 27.19 16.00
N ASP A 56 33.22 28.51 16.22
CA ASP A 56 34.34 29.16 16.90
C ASP A 56 34.37 28.88 18.41
N ASP A 57 33.24 28.51 19.00
CA ASP A 57 33.14 28.14 20.41
C ASP A 57 33.63 26.70 20.66
N ILE A 58 33.67 25.88 19.60
CA ILE A 58 34.08 24.48 19.70
C ILE A 58 35.61 24.38 19.72
N PRO A 59 36.20 23.77 20.77
CA PRO A 59 37.65 23.67 20.93
C PRO A 59 38.29 22.76 19.89
N LYS A 60 39.39 23.23 19.30
CA LYS A 60 40.19 22.46 18.33
C LYS A 60 40.72 21.17 18.94
N GLY A 61 40.60 20.09 18.17
CA GLY A 61 40.99 18.73 18.55
C GLY A 61 39.88 17.91 19.22
N LEU A 62 38.69 18.49 19.46
CA LEU A 62 37.53 17.73 19.97
C LEU A 62 37.04 16.74 18.91
N HIS A 63 36.82 15.50 19.33
CA HIS A 63 36.23 14.45 18.50
C HIS A 63 35.26 13.60 19.33
N PHE A 64 34.07 13.35 18.81
CA PHE A 64 33.12 12.43 19.42
C PHE A 64 32.11 11.92 18.39
N TYR A 65 31.41 10.84 18.72
CA TYR A 65 30.22 10.40 18.00
C TYR A 65 29.10 10.06 18.99
N ASN A 66 27.87 10.07 18.49
CA ASN A 66 26.71 9.59 19.24
C ASN A 66 25.59 9.16 18.28
N GLU A 67 24.60 8.45 18.83
CA GLU A 67 23.27 8.38 18.24
C GLU A 67 22.69 9.78 18.10
N TYR A 68 22.07 10.05 16.96
CA TYR A 68 21.46 11.34 16.65
C TYR A 68 20.01 11.12 16.26
N VAL A 69 19.09 11.92 16.81
CA VAL A 69 17.68 11.80 16.45
C VAL A 69 17.27 13.06 15.71
N CYS A 70 17.02 12.92 14.42
CA CYS A 70 16.50 13.99 13.59
C CYS A 70 14.99 13.83 13.37
N GLU A 71 14.19 14.81 13.79
CA GLU A 71 12.74 14.78 13.62
C GLU A 71 12.31 14.95 12.16
N SER A 72 13.01 15.79 11.38
CA SER A 72 12.67 16.05 9.97
C SER A 72 13.01 14.85 9.08
N PHE A 73 14.11 14.16 9.36
CA PHE A 73 14.53 12.99 8.60
C PHE A 73 14.96 11.84 9.52
N GLN A 74 13.99 11.02 9.91
CA GLN A 74 14.15 9.93 10.90
C GLN A 74 15.12 8.82 10.48
N LEU A 75 15.58 8.81 9.23
CA LEU A 75 16.61 7.89 8.77
C LEU A 75 18.01 8.33 9.20
N VAL A 76 18.19 9.58 9.63
CA VAL A 76 19.45 10.02 10.24
C VAL A 76 19.47 9.58 11.70
N ASP A 77 20.33 8.61 12.03
CA ASP A 77 20.39 8.00 13.36
C ASP A 77 21.77 8.09 14.06
N PHE A 78 22.77 8.64 13.38
CA PHE A 78 24.15 8.76 13.90
C PHE A 78 24.79 10.07 13.49
N ILE A 79 25.64 10.62 14.36
CA ILE A 79 26.49 11.78 14.08
C ILE A 79 27.88 11.61 14.69
N GLU A 80 28.89 12.02 13.94
CA GLU A 80 30.29 12.13 14.36
C GLU A 80 30.77 13.55 14.07
N VAL A 81 31.50 14.13 15.03
CA VAL A 81 31.91 15.54 14.99
C VAL A 81 33.39 15.62 15.29
N LYS A 82 34.15 16.24 14.38
CA LYS A 82 35.60 16.43 14.48
C LYS A 82 35.95 17.92 14.30
N ARG A 83 36.49 18.55 15.33
CA ARG A 83 36.96 19.94 15.24
C ARG A 83 38.43 19.99 14.81
N HIS A 84 38.65 20.18 13.52
CA HIS A 84 39.98 20.44 12.93
C HIS A 84 40.44 21.88 13.20
N VAL A 85 41.60 22.25 12.66
CA VAL A 85 42.19 23.58 12.87
C VAL A 85 41.34 24.68 12.23
N ASP A 86 40.81 24.42 11.03
CA ASP A 86 40.20 25.43 10.16
C ASP A 86 38.69 25.23 9.97
N PHE A 87 38.16 24.04 10.27
CA PHE A 87 36.75 23.70 10.11
C PHE A 87 36.29 22.69 11.16
N LEU A 88 34.98 22.55 11.27
CA LEU A 88 34.30 21.44 11.93
C LEU A 88 33.86 20.46 10.84
N GLU A 89 34.33 19.22 10.92
CA GLU A 89 33.82 18.12 10.11
C GLU A 89 32.67 17.46 10.88
N VAL A 90 31.56 17.27 10.20
CA VAL A 90 30.39 16.57 10.73
C VAL A 90 30.04 15.48 9.74
N GLU A 91 30.00 14.25 10.23
CA GLU A 91 29.54 13.08 9.49
C GLU A 91 28.23 12.61 10.09
N PHE A 92 27.21 12.35 9.27
CA PHE A 92 25.97 11.72 9.72
C PHE A 92 25.61 10.54 8.84
N ALA A 93 25.02 9.51 9.45
CA ALA A 93 24.61 8.30 8.73
C ALA A 93 23.11 8.35 8.44
N VAL A 94 22.75 8.18 7.16
CA VAL A 94 21.37 7.88 6.75
C VAL A 94 21.22 6.36 6.69
N THR A 95 20.55 5.80 7.67
CA THR A 95 20.50 4.35 7.92
C THR A 95 19.20 3.73 7.43
N PHE A 96 19.33 2.60 6.75
CA PHE A 96 18.25 1.79 6.20
C PHE A 96 18.28 0.41 6.85
N ARG A 97 17.17 0.01 7.47
CA ARG A 97 17.01 -1.31 8.09
C ARG A 97 16.16 -2.20 7.20
N TRP A 98 16.56 -3.45 6.95
CA TRP A 98 15.82 -4.34 6.04
C TRP A 98 14.40 -4.62 6.50
N GLU A 99 14.18 -4.70 7.81
CA GLU A 99 12.85 -4.90 8.40
C GLU A 99 11.86 -3.80 8.03
N ASN A 100 12.36 -2.59 7.76
CA ASN A 100 11.56 -1.41 7.43
C ASN A 100 11.62 -1.07 5.92
N TRP A 101 12.28 -1.90 5.12
CA TRP A 101 12.44 -1.64 3.69
C TRP A 101 11.32 -2.25 2.86
N ASP A 102 10.35 -1.42 2.48
CA ASP A 102 9.20 -1.81 1.66
C ASP A 102 9.20 -1.09 0.29
N ASN A 103 10.39 -0.82 -0.26
CA ASN A 103 10.54 -0.15 -1.55
C ASN A 103 10.79 -1.16 -2.68
N PRO A 104 10.38 -0.84 -3.92
CA PRO A 104 10.44 -1.79 -5.04
C PRO A 104 11.87 -1.98 -5.60
N ILE A 105 12.93 -1.57 -4.91
CA ILE A 105 14.33 -1.71 -5.31
C ILE A 105 15.10 -2.42 -4.19
N LEU A 106 16.14 -3.18 -4.54
CA LEU A 106 17.01 -3.77 -3.52
C LEU A 106 17.76 -2.67 -2.77
N VAL A 107 17.91 -2.83 -1.45
CA VAL A 107 18.60 -1.84 -0.60
C VAL A 107 20.01 -1.56 -1.12
N GLY A 108 20.77 -2.60 -1.50
CA GLY A 108 22.13 -2.43 -2.03
C GLY A 108 22.18 -1.48 -3.24
N ASP A 109 21.35 -1.73 -4.25
CA ASP A 109 21.27 -0.88 -5.45
C ASP A 109 20.82 0.54 -5.09
N PHE A 110 19.89 0.68 -4.13
CA PHE A 110 19.44 1.97 -3.66
C PHE A 110 20.56 2.78 -2.99
N LEU A 111 21.40 2.16 -2.16
CA LEU A 111 22.49 2.85 -1.48
C LEU A 111 23.46 3.49 -2.46
N GLU A 112 23.82 2.78 -3.53
CA GLU A 112 24.72 3.30 -4.56
C GLU A 112 24.10 4.49 -5.30
N LEU A 113 22.83 4.37 -5.67
CA LEU A 113 22.08 5.46 -6.31
C LEU A 113 21.97 6.67 -5.39
N TYR A 114 21.61 6.46 -4.12
CA TYR A 114 21.45 7.52 -3.15
C TYR A 114 22.80 8.20 -2.84
N ALA A 115 23.88 7.44 -2.63
CA ALA A 115 25.22 7.99 -2.44
C ALA A 115 25.67 8.82 -3.67
N SER A 116 25.31 8.40 -4.88
CA SER A 116 25.56 9.15 -6.11
C SER A 116 24.77 10.47 -6.16
N GLU A 117 23.49 10.47 -5.77
CA GLU A 117 22.68 11.69 -5.66
C GLU A 117 23.28 12.67 -4.64
N ILE A 118 23.74 12.17 -3.48
CA ILE A 118 24.42 13.01 -2.47
C ILE A 118 25.72 13.61 -3.03
N LYS A 119 26.51 12.83 -3.79
CA LYS A 119 27.72 13.35 -4.46
C LYS A 119 27.38 14.42 -5.51
N ALA A 120 26.26 14.26 -6.21
CA ALA A 120 25.79 15.25 -7.17
C ALA A 120 25.40 16.58 -6.52
N LEU A 121 25.03 16.57 -5.23
CA LEU A 121 24.84 17.79 -4.42
C LEU A 121 26.16 18.47 -4.00
N GLY A 122 27.31 17.89 -4.36
CA GLY A 122 28.64 18.39 -4.01
C GLY A 122 29.12 17.96 -2.61
N LEU A 123 28.47 16.95 -2.01
CA LEU A 123 28.81 16.44 -0.69
C LEU A 123 29.68 15.18 -0.80
N GLU A 124 30.52 14.97 0.20
CA GLU A 124 31.24 13.71 0.35
C GLU A 124 30.28 12.63 0.87
N SER A 125 30.26 11.47 0.21
CA SER A 125 29.41 10.36 0.64
C SER A 125 30.07 9.00 0.47
N LYS A 126 29.76 8.10 1.39
CA LYS A 126 30.22 6.71 1.40
C LYS A 126 29.07 5.78 1.75
N ALA A 127 28.76 4.86 0.85
CA ALA A 127 27.85 3.76 1.15
C ALA A 127 28.58 2.75 2.04
N ILE A 128 27.92 2.35 3.12
CA ILE A 128 28.33 1.31 4.05
C ILE A 128 27.30 0.21 3.96
N ASP A 129 27.73 -0.96 3.50
CA ASP A 129 26.88 -2.14 3.41
C ASP A 129 27.27 -3.13 4.51
N GLN A 130 26.34 -3.40 5.42
CA GLN A 130 26.50 -4.33 6.53
C GLN A 130 25.48 -5.46 6.41
N LEU A 131 25.39 -6.11 5.23
CA LEU A 131 24.49 -7.22 4.87
C LEU A 131 24.27 -8.33 5.92
N GLN A 132 25.17 -8.47 6.90
CA GLN A 132 25.04 -9.47 7.96
C GLN A 132 24.25 -8.97 9.20
N ASP A 133 24.14 -7.66 9.42
CA ASP A 133 23.77 -7.08 10.73
C ASP A 133 22.37 -6.44 10.82
N GLY A 134 21.61 -6.39 9.74
CA GLY A 134 20.23 -5.86 9.73
C GLY A 134 20.05 -4.59 8.91
N TRP A 135 21.15 -3.94 8.52
CA TRP A 135 21.15 -2.54 8.13
C TRP A 135 22.25 -2.19 7.12
N ALA A 136 22.07 -1.05 6.49
CA ALA A 136 23.09 -0.39 5.68
C ALA A 136 22.92 1.13 5.80
N ALA A 137 23.95 1.90 5.48
CA ALA A 137 23.91 3.35 5.62
C ALA A 137 24.60 4.06 4.47
N VAL A 138 24.21 5.31 4.24
CA VAL A 138 25.00 6.27 3.48
C VAL A 138 25.49 7.34 4.43
N ASN A 139 26.80 7.36 4.66
CA ASN A 139 27.44 8.40 5.44
C ASN A 139 27.63 9.64 4.58
N VAL A 140 27.29 10.79 5.14
CA VAL A 140 27.38 12.10 4.50
C VAL A 140 28.29 12.97 5.34
N VAL A 141 29.35 13.51 4.73
CA VAL A 141 30.33 14.36 5.41
C VAL A 141 30.17 15.80 4.95
N ILE A 142 30.13 16.71 5.92
CA ILE A 142 30.06 18.16 5.70
C ILE A 142 31.18 18.88 6.45
N HIS A 143 31.68 19.96 5.86
CA HIS A 143 32.72 20.80 6.44
C HIS A 143 32.18 22.20 6.72
N ILE A 144 32.16 22.60 7.99
CA ILE A 144 31.61 23.86 8.47
C ILE A 144 32.75 24.76 8.94
N SER A 145 33.00 25.87 8.24
CA SER A 145 34.11 26.78 8.58
C SER A 145 33.73 27.87 9.57
N ALA A 146 32.46 28.28 9.63
CA ALA A 146 31.96 29.34 10.50
C ALA A 146 30.43 29.28 10.62
N GLY A 147 29.86 29.93 11.65
CA GLY A 147 28.42 30.04 11.84
C GLY A 147 27.83 28.99 12.78
N SER A 148 26.50 29.04 12.93
CA SER A 148 25.72 28.09 13.73
C SER A 148 25.83 26.67 13.15
N ILE A 149 26.26 25.74 14.00
CA ILE A 149 26.45 24.33 13.64
C ILE A 149 25.11 23.69 13.29
N GLN A 150 24.13 23.78 14.19
CA GLN A 150 22.79 23.21 14.00
C GLN A 150 22.14 23.66 12.68
N ASN A 151 22.14 24.96 12.38
CA ASN A 151 21.50 25.47 11.16
C ASN A 151 22.10 24.87 9.89
N GLN A 152 23.41 24.60 9.87
CA GLN A 152 24.07 24.00 8.72
C GLN A 152 23.84 22.51 8.63
N ILE A 153 23.80 21.81 9.76
CA ILE A 153 23.40 20.39 9.82
C ILE A 153 21.97 20.25 9.30
N ASP A 154 21.02 21.01 9.84
CA ASP A 154 19.60 20.96 9.44
C ASP A 154 19.43 21.24 7.95
N ALA A 155 20.05 22.30 7.43
CA ALA A 155 19.98 22.64 6.02
C ALA A 155 20.56 21.55 5.09
N MET A 156 21.54 20.76 5.57
CA MET A 156 22.08 19.65 4.80
C MET A 156 21.22 18.39 4.92
N ILE A 157 20.69 18.10 6.11
CA ILE A 157 19.74 17.00 6.31
C ILE A 157 18.50 17.20 5.44
N ASP A 158 17.95 18.42 5.36
CA ASP A 158 16.81 18.73 4.50
C ASP A 158 17.10 18.42 3.02
N LYS A 159 18.32 18.73 2.55
CA LYS A 159 18.74 18.37 1.18
C LYS A 159 18.88 16.86 0.99
N CYS A 160 19.43 16.16 1.97
CA CYS A 160 19.55 14.71 1.95
C CYS A 160 18.16 14.04 1.91
N GLN A 161 17.20 14.55 2.68
CA GLN A 161 15.82 14.10 2.67
C GLN A 161 15.18 14.35 1.29
N MET A 162 15.29 15.56 0.75
CA MET A 162 14.76 15.87 -0.58
C MET A 162 15.34 14.97 -1.67
N ALA A 163 16.64 14.67 -1.61
CA ALA A 163 17.29 13.73 -2.53
C ALA A 163 16.73 12.31 -2.38
N TYR A 164 16.52 11.86 -1.15
CA TYR A 164 15.93 10.55 -0.85
C TYR A 164 14.51 10.43 -1.43
N GLU A 165 13.65 11.40 -1.13
CA GLU A 165 12.26 11.42 -1.61
C GLU A 165 12.18 11.51 -3.15
N THR A 166 13.03 12.35 -3.75
CA THR A 166 13.09 12.52 -5.21
C THR A 166 13.55 11.23 -5.90
N LEU A 167 14.56 10.57 -5.34
CA LEU A 167 15.08 9.31 -5.86
C LEU A 167 14.02 8.20 -5.79
N LEU A 168 13.31 8.09 -4.66
CA LEU A 168 12.20 7.13 -4.56
C LEU A 168 11.11 7.40 -5.60
N ILE A 169 10.69 8.66 -5.77
CA ILE A 169 9.70 9.02 -6.80
C ILE A 169 10.21 8.64 -8.20
N LYS A 170 11.49 8.87 -8.49
CA LYS A 170 12.10 8.50 -9.78
C LYS A 170 12.07 7.00 -10.01
N ILE A 171 12.51 6.21 -9.03
CA ILE A 171 12.51 4.74 -9.09
C ILE A 171 11.08 4.20 -9.23
N SER A 172 10.12 4.75 -8.48
CA SER A 172 8.71 4.36 -8.59
C SER A 172 8.14 4.72 -9.96
N LYS A 173 8.53 5.85 -10.56
CA LYS A 173 8.09 6.23 -11.92
C LYS A 173 8.72 5.36 -13.00
N GLU A 174 10.00 5.04 -12.89
CA GLU A 174 10.68 4.13 -13.82
C GLU A 174 10.04 2.74 -13.76
N LYS A 175 9.77 2.20 -12.56
CA LYS A 175 9.05 0.93 -12.42
C LYS A 175 7.56 0.98 -12.79
N ALA A 176 6.90 2.12 -12.63
CA ALA A 176 5.54 2.32 -13.15
C ALA A 176 5.51 2.39 -14.68
N GLN A 177 6.64 2.69 -15.33
CA GLN A 177 6.78 2.56 -16.79
C GLN A 177 7.06 1.11 -17.23
N ASP A 178 7.43 0.22 -16.29
CA ASP A 178 7.66 -1.20 -16.55
C ASP A 178 6.39 -2.06 -16.36
N SER A 179 5.24 -1.47 -16.01
CA SER A 179 3.98 -2.20 -15.84
C SER A 179 2.77 -1.45 -16.40
N ILE A 180 1.91 -2.15 -17.15
CA ILE A 180 0.61 -1.62 -17.57
C ILE A 180 -0.40 -1.95 -16.48
N VAL A 181 -0.91 -0.93 -15.80
CA VAL A 181 -1.98 -1.07 -14.80
C VAL A 181 -3.29 -0.51 -15.36
N LYS A 182 -4.36 -1.32 -15.36
CA LYS A 182 -5.72 -0.90 -15.73
C LYS A 182 -6.71 -1.31 -14.64
N ILE A 183 -7.55 -0.38 -14.21
CA ILE A 183 -8.54 -0.60 -13.14
C ILE A 183 -9.93 -0.73 -13.77
N PHE A 184 -10.69 -1.73 -13.33
CA PHE A 184 -12.03 -2.03 -13.81
C PHE A 184 -13.02 -2.09 -12.63
N GLU A 185 -14.16 -1.43 -12.79
CA GLU A 185 -15.31 -1.57 -11.90
C GLU A 185 -16.31 -2.54 -12.54
N PHE A 186 -16.30 -3.80 -12.09
CA PHE A 186 -17.23 -4.80 -12.62
C PHE A 186 -18.55 -4.83 -11.83
N PRO A 187 -19.68 -5.13 -12.48
CA PRO A 187 -20.94 -5.33 -11.79
C PRO A 187 -20.86 -6.46 -10.75
N LYS A 188 -21.54 -6.27 -9.61
CA LYS A 188 -21.56 -7.26 -8.52
C LYS A 188 -22.05 -8.63 -9.00
N GLY A 189 -21.28 -9.67 -8.73
CA GLY A 189 -21.54 -11.06 -9.11
C GLY A 189 -20.85 -11.52 -10.41
N TYR A 190 -20.24 -10.58 -11.15
CA TYR A 190 -19.55 -10.83 -12.42
C TYR A 190 -18.02 -10.69 -12.32
N GLU A 191 -17.50 -10.17 -11.21
CA GLU A 191 -16.08 -9.83 -11.00
C GLU A 191 -15.16 -11.01 -11.30
N VAL A 192 -15.52 -12.22 -10.85
CA VAL A 192 -14.72 -13.43 -11.04
C VAL A 192 -14.61 -13.80 -12.53
N VAL A 193 -15.71 -13.75 -13.28
CA VAL A 193 -15.72 -14.13 -14.70
C VAL A 193 -14.99 -13.08 -15.53
N CYS A 194 -15.19 -11.80 -15.22
CA CYS A 194 -14.49 -10.71 -15.88
C CYS A 194 -12.98 -10.71 -15.56
N ALA A 195 -12.58 -10.95 -14.32
CA ALA A 195 -11.16 -11.09 -13.96
C ALA A 195 -10.52 -12.30 -14.66
N GLN A 196 -11.24 -13.42 -14.74
CA GLN A 196 -10.77 -14.59 -15.45
C GLN A 196 -10.60 -14.33 -16.95
N TYR A 197 -11.51 -13.57 -17.56
CA TYR A 197 -11.34 -13.07 -18.92
C TYR A 197 -10.08 -12.19 -19.05
N LEU A 198 -9.84 -11.24 -18.15
CA LEU A 198 -8.62 -10.42 -18.20
C LEU A 198 -7.34 -11.26 -18.08
N MET A 199 -7.31 -12.30 -17.25
CA MET A 199 -6.16 -13.21 -17.12
C MET A 199 -5.83 -13.95 -18.42
N TRP A 200 -6.82 -14.24 -19.27
CA TRP A 200 -6.59 -14.85 -20.59
C TRP A 200 -5.80 -13.95 -21.55
N PHE A 201 -5.70 -12.66 -21.26
CA PHE A 201 -4.82 -11.78 -22.02
C PHE A 201 -3.35 -12.23 -21.94
N GLY A 202 -2.91 -12.77 -20.79
CA GLY A 202 -1.57 -13.34 -20.65
C GLY A 202 -1.31 -14.52 -21.59
N GLU A 203 -2.30 -15.40 -21.75
CA GLU A 203 -2.23 -16.53 -22.69
C GLU A 203 -2.19 -16.05 -24.15
N LEU A 204 -2.93 -14.98 -24.47
CA LEU A 204 -2.86 -14.35 -25.79
C LEU A 204 -1.46 -13.80 -26.08
N LEU A 205 -0.88 -13.06 -25.14
CA LEU A 205 0.49 -12.55 -25.27
C LEU A 205 1.49 -13.68 -25.49
N ASN A 206 1.40 -14.75 -24.70
CA ASN A 206 2.25 -15.92 -24.84
C ASN A 206 2.08 -16.60 -26.22
N SER A 207 0.86 -16.68 -26.76
CA SER A 207 0.61 -17.23 -28.11
C SER A 207 1.19 -16.39 -29.25
N LEU A 208 1.51 -15.12 -28.97
CA LEU A 208 2.16 -14.18 -29.89
C LEU A 208 3.67 -14.07 -29.64
N ASP A 209 4.25 -14.98 -28.84
CA ASP A 209 5.64 -14.95 -28.38
C ASP A 209 6.04 -13.68 -27.60
N ILE A 210 5.06 -12.98 -27.00
CA ILE A 210 5.28 -11.83 -26.12
C ILE A 210 5.32 -12.32 -24.67
N GLN A 211 6.49 -12.25 -24.03
CA GLN A 211 6.61 -12.62 -22.62
C GLN A 211 6.24 -11.45 -21.69
N ALA A 212 5.18 -11.62 -20.92
CA ALA A 212 4.76 -10.70 -19.88
C ALA A 212 4.11 -11.48 -18.73
N ASP A 213 4.31 -11.02 -17.50
CA ASP A 213 3.60 -11.53 -16.34
C ASP A 213 2.28 -10.76 -16.19
N VAL A 214 1.16 -11.47 -16.23
CA VAL A 214 -0.19 -10.87 -16.15
C VAL A 214 -0.85 -11.34 -14.87
N THR A 215 -1.26 -10.39 -14.04
CA THR A 215 -1.95 -10.65 -12.78
C THR A 215 -3.20 -9.80 -12.64
N THR A 216 -4.15 -10.29 -11.84
CA THR A 216 -5.33 -9.52 -11.44
C THR A 216 -5.45 -9.48 -9.93
N GLU A 217 -5.67 -8.29 -9.37
CA GLU A 217 -5.97 -8.09 -7.95
C GLU A 217 -7.38 -7.53 -7.78
N CYS A 218 -8.13 -8.05 -6.81
CA CYS A 218 -9.46 -7.54 -6.48
C CYS A 218 -9.43 -6.92 -5.08
N ARG A 219 -9.67 -5.61 -4.97
CA ARG A 219 -9.75 -4.88 -3.70
C ARG A 219 -10.90 -3.89 -3.75
N ALA A 220 -11.67 -3.82 -2.66
CA ALA A 220 -12.71 -2.80 -2.46
C ALA A 220 -13.78 -2.66 -3.57
N GLY A 221 -14.02 -3.70 -4.38
CA GLY A 221 -14.99 -3.65 -5.50
C GLY A 221 -14.38 -3.25 -6.85
N GLU A 222 -13.07 -3.04 -6.89
CA GLU A 222 -12.30 -2.79 -8.11
C GLU A 222 -11.42 -4.00 -8.43
N THR A 223 -11.27 -4.29 -9.72
CA THR A 223 -10.32 -5.28 -10.24
C THR A 223 -9.21 -4.55 -10.99
N SER A 224 -7.99 -4.66 -10.49
CA SER A 224 -6.78 -4.17 -11.16
C SER A 224 -6.19 -5.28 -12.03
N LEU A 225 -5.92 -4.97 -13.29
CA LEU A 225 -5.10 -5.75 -14.21
C LEU A 225 -3.69 -5.16 -14.23
N ILE A 226 -2.70 -5.98 -13.93
CA ILE A 226 -1.29 -5.58 -13.92
C ILE A 226 -0.58 -6.47 -14.93
N ILE A 227 0.11 -5.85 -15.89
CA ILE A 227 0.88 -6.54 -16.93
C ILE A 227 2.32 -6.05 -16.87
N GLU A 228 3.25 -6.95 -16.60
CA GLU A 228 4.68 -6.67 -16.49
C GLU A 228 5.40 -7.31 -17.69
N PRO A 229 5.63 -6.56 -18.78
CA PRO A 229 6.40 -7.06 -19.90
C PRO A 229 7.85 -7.36 -19.51
N LYS A 230 8.38 -8.50 -19.97
CA LYS A 230 9.81 -8.82 -19.78
C LYS A 230 10.74 -7.98 -20.66
N VAL A 231 10.18 -7.30 -21.67
CA VAL A 231 10.88 -6.39 -22.58
C VAL A 231 10.10 -5.09 -22.67
N ALA A 232 10.66 -4.00 -22.10
CA ALA A 232 10.01 -2.70 -22.01
C ALA A 232 9.59 -2.10 -23.37
N GLU A 233 10.31 -2.43 -24.45
CA GLU A 233 10.02 -1.93 -25.81
C GLU A 233 8.66 -2.39 -26.36
N LEU A 234 8.07 -3.46 -25.80
CA LEU A 234 6.78 -4.01 -26.24
C LEU A 234 5.57 -3.32 -25.61
N PHE A 235 5.76 -2.35 -24.72
CA PHE A 235 4.69 -1.74 -23.92
C PHE A 235 3.56 -1.14 -24.78
N SER A 236 3.91 -0.34 -25.79
CA SER A 236 2.93 0.29 -26.70
C SER A 236 2.13 -0.76 -27.48
N ASP A 237 2.76 -1.86 -27.85
CA ASP A 237 2.12 -2.90 -28.66
C ASP A 237 1.24 -3.81 -27.79
N ILE A 238 1.67 -4.11 -26.57
CA ILE A 238 0.85 -4.79 -25.57
C ILE A 238 -0.38 -3.95 -25.20
N GLU A 239 -0.24 -2.63 -25.04
CA GLU A 239 -1.38 -1.77 -24.72
C GLU A 239 -2.40 -1.73 -25.88
N LYS A 240 -1.93 -1.64 -27.14
CA LYS A 240 -2.82 -1.75 -28.32
C LYS A 240 -3.52 -3.10 -28.39
N LEU A 241 -2.79 -4.19 -28.16
CA LEU A 241 -3.34 -5.55 -28.13
C LEU A 241 -4.37 -5.71 -27.01
N LEU A 242 -4.15 -5.09 -25.85
CA LEU A 242 -5.11 -5.08 -24.75
C LEU A 242 -6.43 -4.41 -25.16
N TYR A 243 -6.38 -3.25 -25.81
CA TYR A 243 -7.60 -2.60 -26.30
C TYR A 243 -8.32 -3.42 -27.37
N GLN A 244 -7.58 -4.06 -28.27
CA GLN A 244 -8.16 -4.97 -29.26
C GLN A 244 -8.81 -6.18 -28.57
N TYR A 245 -8.13 -6.77 -27.59
CA TYR A 245 -8.65 -7.87 -26.79
C TYR A 245 -9.96 -7.50 -26.10
N LEU A 246 -9.99 -6.37 -25.39
CA LEU A 246 -11.18 -5.87 -24.69
C LEU A 246 -12.37 -5.56 -25.65
N SER A 247 -12.10 -5.37 -26.94
CA SER A 247 -13.14 -5.17 -27.96
C SER A 247 -13.73 -6.47 -28.52
N LEU A 248 -13.09 -7.63 -28.30
CA LEU A 248 -13.53 -8.93 -28.84
C LEU A 248 -14.98 -9.30 -28.48
N PRO A 249 -15.50 -9.05 -27.27
CA PRO A 249 -16.90 -9.31 -26.93
C PRO A 249 -17.90 -8.57 -27.83
N TYR A 250 -17.45 -7.48 -28.46
CA TYR A 250 -18.23 -6.62 -29.35
C TYR A 250 -17.83 -6.79 -30.82
N SER A 251 -17.02 -7.80 -31.16
CA SER A 251 -16.46 -7.96 -32.51
C SER A 251 -17.53 -8.14 -33.60
N GLU A 252 -18.70 -8.69 -33.26
CA GLU A 252 -19.88 -8.78 -34.14
C GLU A 252 -20.45 -7.41 -34.57
N LEU A 253 -20.15 -6.34 -33.81
CA LEU A 253 -20.60 -4.97 -34.06
C LEU A 253 -19.57 -4.14 -34.84
N LEU A 254 -18.39 -4.68 -35.10
CA LEU A 254 -17.30 -4.00 -35.80
C LEU A 254 -17.24 -4.42 -37.28
N PRO A 255 -16.97 -3.49 -38.24
CA PRO A 255 -16.77 -3.85 -39.63
C PRO A 255 -15.56 -4.77 -39.75
N ALA A 256 -15.75 -5.99 -40.26
CA ALA A 256 -14.69 -6.97 -40.27
C ALA A 256 -13.87 -6.94 -41.57
N ASP A 257 -12.64 -6.43 -41.50
CA ASP A 257 -11.67 -6.54 -42.59
C ASP A 257 -10.88 -7.85 -42.47
N PHE A 258 -11.52 -8.97 -42.82
CA PHE A 258 -10.93 -10.32 -42.78
C PHE A 258 -9.90 -10.60 -43.90
N ILE A 259 -9.51 -9.60 -44.69
CA ILE A 259 -8.82 -9.81 -45.97
C ILE A 259 -7.31 -10.05 -45.81
N SER A 260 -6.70 -9.74 -44.65
CA SER A 260 -5.23 -9.80 -44.47
C SER A 260 -4.69 -10.76 -43.39
N MET A 261 -5.53 -11.54 -42.70
CA MET A 261 -5.05 -12.43 -41.62
C MET A 261 -4.42 -13.72 -42.16
N THR A 262 -3.26 -14.09 -41.61
CA THR A 262 -2.61 -15.40 -41.79
C THR A 262 -3.44 -16.54 -41.19
N ALA A 263 -3.11 -17.79 -41.55
CA ALA A 263 -3.83 -18.97 -41.05
C ALA A 263 -3.74 -19.15 -39.52
N LEU A 264 -2.59 -18.81 -38.93
CA LEU A 264 -2.35 -18.89 -37.49
C LEU A 264 -3.16 -17.80 -36.75
N GLU A 265 -3.11 -16.56 -37.23
CA GLU A 265 -3.89 -15.44 -36.66
C GLU A 265 -5.39 -15.73 -36.72
N ARG A 266 -5.87 -16.32 -37.82
CA ARG A 266 -7.28 -16.74 -37.96
C ARG A 266 -7.66 -17.82 -36.96
N SER A 267 -6.77 -18.79 -36.71
CA SER A 267 -6.99 -19.84 -35.71
C SER A 267 -7.05 -19.25 -34.31
N ASN A 268 -6.10 -18.38 -33.94
CA ASN A 268 -6.08 -17.72 -32.63
C ASN A 268 -7.31 -16.83 -32.43
N TYR A 269 -7.72 -16.09 -33.47
CA TYR A 269 -8.96 -15.31 -33.44
C TYR A 269 -10.21 -16.18 -33.23
N GLN A 270 -10.30 -17.32 -33.92
CA GLN A 270 -11.42 -18.25 -33.71
C GLN A 270 -11.43 -18.85 -32.30
N ILE A 271 -10.27 -19.17 -31.73
CA ILE A 271 -10.17 -19.62 -30.33
C ILE A 271 -10.69 -18.54 -29.39
N LEU A 272 -10.27 -17.29 -29.59
CA LEU A 272 -10.71 -16.15 -28.79
C LEU A 272 -12.22 -15.91 -28.90
N VAL A 273 -12.79 -15.96 -30.10
CA VAL A 273 -14.24 -15.83 -30.32
C VAL A 273 -15.00 -16.95 -29.61
N ASN A 274 -14.53 -18.20 -29.72
CA ASN A 274 -15.16 -19.33 -29.04
C ASN A 274 -15.09 -19.20 -27.51
N GLN A 275 -14.00 -18.64 -26.96
CA GLN A 275 -13.89 -18.37 -25.54
C GLN A 275 -14.86 -17.27 -25.08
N VAL A 276 -14.98 -16.19 -25.86
CA VAL A 276 -15.97 -15.14 -25.62
C VAL A 276 -17.38 -15.73 -25.60
N GLU A 277 -17.73 -16.57 -26.56
CA GLU A 277 -19.03 -17.25 -26.59
C GLU A 277 -19.25 -18.16 -25.38
N ASN A 278 -18.24 -18.91 -24.97
CA ASN A 278 -18.32 -19.73 -23.76
C ASN A 278 -18.58 -18.88 -22.50
N TYR A 279 -17.95 -17.71 -22.38
CA TYR A 279 -18.21 -16.80 -21.25
C TYR A 279 -19.60 -16.16 -21.31
N LYS A 280 -20.07 -15.77 -22.49
CA LYS A 280 -21.45 -15.32 -22.69
C LYS A 280 -22.45 -16.39 -22.25
N LEU A 281 -22.22 -17.65 -22.60
CA LEU A 281 -23.04 -18.79 -22.18
C LEU A 281 -23.01 -18.97 -20.65
N GLN A 282 -21.84 -18.86 -20.00
CA GLN A 282 -21.74 -18.92 -18.54
C GLN A 282 -22.51 -17.80 -17.86
N ILE A 283 -22.48 -16.58 -18.41
CA ILE A 283 -23.27 -15.45 -17.94
C ILE A 283 -24.77 -15.74 -18.04
N GLN A 284 -25.24 -16.19 -19.21
CA GLN A 284 -26.65 -16.54 -19.42
C GLN A 284 -27.12 -17.66 -18.48
N MET A 285 -26.27 -18.66 -18.23
CA MET A 285 -26.55 -19.71 -17.24
C MET A 285 -26.66 -19.15 -15.82
N LYS A 286 -25.76 -18.24 -15.43
CA LYS A 286 -25.84 -17.57 -14.11
C LYS A 286 -27.14 -16.77 -13.98
N GLU A 287 -27.53 -16.03 -14.99
CA GLU A 287 -28.79 -15.27 -15.01
C GLU A 287 -29.99 -16.19 -14.87
N SER A 288 -30.03 -17.30 -15.62
CA SER A 288 -31.08 -18.32 -15.50
C SER A 288 -31.15 -18.92 -14.09
N VAL A 289 -30.01 -19.15 -13.45
CA VAL A 289 -29.95 -19.63 -12.05
C VAL A 289 -30.46 -18.58 -11.08
N ILE A 290 -30.15 -17.30 -11.29
CA ILE A 290 -30.67 -16.18 -10.48
C ILE A 290 -32.19 -16.08 -10.64
N GLU A 291 -32.71 -16.16 -11.86
CA GLU A 291 -34.15 -16.17 -12.12
C GLU A 291 -34.85 -17.36 -11.46
N LEU A 292 -34.28 -18.56 -11.56
CA LEU A 292 -34.78 -19.76 -10.88
C LEU A 292 -34.78 -19.61 -9.35
N LYS A 293 -33.72 -19.02 -8.77
CA LYS A 293 -33.66 -18.71 -7.34
C LYS A 293 -34.76 -17.73 -6.95
N ASN A 294 -34.97 -16.66 -7.71
CA ASN A 294 -36.01 -15.67 -7.45
C ASN A 294 -37.42 -16.27 -7.57
N ALA A 295 -37.66 -17.12 -8.57
CA ALA A 295 -38.91 -17.85 -8.73
C ALA A 295 -39.15 -18.80 -7.54
N THR A 296 -38.11 -19.50 -7.08
CA THR A 296 -38.18 -20.40 -5.92
C THR A 296 -38.47 -19.63 -4.63
N ILE A 297 -37.79 -18.50 -4.39
CA ILE A 297 -38.06 -17.62 -3.24
C ILE A 297 -39.50 -17.13 -3.28
N SER A 298 -39.98 -16.70 -4.45
CA SER A 298 -41.36 -16.24 -4.62
C SER A 298 -42.37 -17.35 -4.33
N HIS A 299 -42.09 -18.57 -4.80
CA HIS A 299 -42.90 -19.75 -4.52
C HIS A 299 -42.94 -20.11 -3.04
N LEU A 300 -41.78 -20.18 -2.37
CA LEU A 300 -41.68 -20.47 -0.93
C LEU A 300 -42.38 -19.40 -0.08
N ASN A 301 -42.26 -18.12 -0.44
CA ASN A 301 -42.99 -17.05 0.23
C ASN A 301 -44.51 -17.17 0.03
N GLY A 302 -44.95 -17.58 -1.17
CA GLY A 302 -46.35 -17.89 -1.44
C GLY A 302 -46.87 -19.05 -0.60
N GLU A 303 -46.13 -20.16 -0.52
CA GLU A 303 -46.49 -21.31 0.33
C GLU A 303 -46.54 -20.94 1.82
N LEU A 304 -45.57 -20.16 2.29
CA LEU A 304 -45.51 -19.71 3.68
C LEU A 304 -46.72 -18.82 4.01
N SER A 305 -47.08 -17.91 3.11
CA SER A 305 -48.29 -17.09 3.24
C SER A 305 -49.55 -17.96 3.30
N ASN A 306 -49.66 -18.95 2.41
CA ASN A 306 -50.78 -19.89 2.39
C ASN A 306 -50.88 -20.72 3.68
N LYS A 307 -49.77 -21.27 4.17
CA LYS A 307 -49.74 -22.01 5.46
C LYS A 307 -50.05 -21.13 6.66
N THR A 308 -49.60 -19.87 6.63
CA THR A 308 -49.94 -18.90 7.68
C THR A 308 -51.44 -18.61 7.69
N ASN A 309 -52.04 -18.43 6.52
CA ASN A 309 -53.49 -18.26 6.37
C ASN A 309 -54.26 -19.51 6.83
N GLU A 310 -53.82 -20.71 6.46
CA GLU A 310 -54.42 -21.95 6.97
C GLU A 310 -54.33 -22.07 8.49
N LEU A 311 -53.19 -21.71 9.10
CA LEU A 311 -53.02 -21.73 10.55
C LEU A 311 -53.92 -20.70 11.25
N LEU A 312 -54.09 -19.51 10.68
CA LEU A 312 -55.04 -18.50 11.19
C LEU A 312 -56.48 -19.00 11.12
N LEU A 313 -56.87 -19.64 10.01
CA LEU A 313 -58.19 -20.27 9.85
C LEU A 313 -58.38 -21.45 10.80
N LEU A 314 -57.36 -22.29 11.02
CA LEU A 314 -57.44 -23.39 11.98
C LEU A 314 -57.54 -22.89 13.43
N LYS A 315 -56.86 -21.79 13.75
CA LYS A 315 -56.99 -21.11 15.05
C LYS A 315 -58.38 -20.51 15.24
N SER A 316 -58.95 -19.89 14.21
CA SER A 316 -60.32 -19.36 14.27
C SER A 316 -61.38 -20.48 14.36
N LEU A 317 -61.15 -21.63 13.72
CA LEU A 317 -62.05 -22.79 13.78
C LEU A 317 -62.05 -23.54 15.12
N LYS A 318 -60.99 -23.41 15.93
CA LYS A 318 -60.90 -23.99 17.28
C LYS A 318 -61.68 -23.21 18.33
N ASN A 319 -62.02 -21.95 18.06
CA ASN A 319 -63.01 -21.20 18.83
C ASN A 319 -64.39 -21.46 18.21
N ASP A 320 -65.44 -21.62 19.02
CA ASP A 320 -66.81 -21.89 18.54
C ASP A 320 -67.50 -20.63 17.95
N GLU A 321 -66.74 -19.53 17.81
CA GLU A 321 -67.13 -18.30 17.14
C GLU A 321 -66.17 -18.04 15.98
N VAL A 322 -66.73 -17.87 14.79
CA VAL A 322 -65.97 -17.45 13.61
C VAL A 322 -66.06 -15.93 13.51
N GLU A 323 -64.96 -15.25 13.78
CA GLU A 323 -64.82 -13.81 13.57
C GLU A 323 -64.45 -13.52 12.11
N ILE A 324 -65.19 -12.62 11.48
CA ILE A 324 -64.99 -12.16 10.11
C ILE A 324 -64.87 -10.62 10.15
N LEU A 325 -64.05 -10.02 9.27
CA LEU A 325 -63.75 -8.58 9.23
C LEU A 325 -63.04 -8.06 10.50
N GLU A 326 -61.90 -8.64 10.87
CA GLU A 326 -61.08 -8.17 12.01
C GLU A 326 -61.87 -8.04 13.33
N GLY A 327 -62.82 -8.93 13.57
CA GLY A 327 -63.65 -8.94 14.79
C GLY A 327 -64.90 -8.07 14.72
N ALA A 328 -65.21 -7.42 13.59
CA ALA A 328 -66.42 -6.61 13.44
C ALA A 328 -67.70 -7.45 13.35
N VAL A 329 -67.60 -8.72 12.92
CA VAL A 329 -68.76 -9.63 12.80
C VAL A 329 -68.41 -11.00 13.37
N SER A 330 -69.10 -11.39 14.45
CA SER A 330 -69.02 -12.73 15.04
C SER A 330 -70.23 -13.57 14.63
N VAL A 331 -70.01 -14.71 13.95
CA VAL A 331 -71.09 -15.65 13.60
C VAL A 331 -71.23 -16.72 14.69
N GLY A 332 -72.26 -16.57 15.53
CA GLY A 332 -72.56 -17.49 16.64
C GLY A 332 -73.77 -18.41 16.40
N GLU A 333 -74.33 -18.95 17.49
CA GLU A 333 -75.48 -19.86 17.46
C GLU A 333 -76.79 -19.10 17.12
N PHE A 334 -77.42 -19.42 15.98
CA PHE A 334 -78.69 -18.81 15.57
C PHE A 334 -79.86 -19.63 16.12
N LYS A 335 -80.78 -18.98 16.85
CA LYS A 335 -81.98 -19.63 17.39
C LYS A 335 -83.24 -19.04 16.78
N TRP A 336 -84.10 -19.90 16.23
CA TRP A 336 -85.43 -19.51 15.77
C TRP A 336 -86.47 -20.51 16.29
N GLY A 337 -87.30 -20.06 17.23
CA GLY A 337 -88.26 -20.93 17.92
C GLY A 337 -87.57 -22.06 18.69
N ALA A 338 -88.05 -23.29 18.51
CA ALA A 338 -87.46 -24.49 19.13
C ALA A 338 -86.21 -25.01 18.40
N LEU A 339 -85.83 -24.42 17.26
CA LEU A 339 -84.68 -24.83 16.45
C LEU A 339 -83.44 -24.00 16.81
N LYS A 340 -82.37 -24.70 17.17
CA LYS A 340 -81.02 -24.13 17.30
C LYS A 340 -80.17 -24.61 16.13
N VAL A 341 -79.65 -23.67 15.34
CA VAL A 341 -78.75 -23.96 14.24
C VAL A 341 -77.40 -23.33 14.54
N ASN A 342 -76.41 -24.19 14.81
CA ASN A 342 -75.04 -23.76 15.00
C ASN A 342 -74.35 -23.66 13.63
N VAL A 343 -74.28 -22.43 13.11
CA VAL A 343 -73.72 -22.13 11.78
C VAL A 343 -72.24 -22.54 11.70
N GLY A 344 -71.49 -22.39 12.80
CA GLY A 344 -70.11 -22.87 12.92
C GLY A 344 -69.98 -24.38 12.72
N LYS A 345 -70.89 -25.19 13.28
CA LYS A 345 -70.91 -26.64 13.06
C LYS A 345 -71.39 -27.04 11.66
N LEU A 346 -72.28 -26.27 11.05
CA LEU A 346 -72.74 -26.49 9.67
C LEU A 346 -71.63 -26.27 8.64
N LEU A 347 -70.81 -25.23 8.82
CA LEU A 347 -69.63 -24.99 7.99
C LEU A 347 -68.58 -26.10 8.14
N ARG A 348 -68.48 -26.73 9.31
CA ARG A 348 -67.63 -27.93 9.53
C ARG A 348 -68.10 -29.17 8.75
N PHE A 349 -69.39 -29.25 8.38
CA PHE A 349 -70.01 -30.41 7.70
C PHE A 349 -70.09 -30.27 6.17
N LEU A 350 -69.88 -29.07 5.61
CA LEU A 350 -69.91 -28.77 4.18
C LEU A 350 -68.51 -28.75 3.51
N LYS A 351 -67.45 -29.01 4.30
CA LYS A 351 -66.17 -29.54 3.83
C LYS A 351 -66.25 -31.06 3.81
#